data_AF-R9A4F2-F1
#
_entry.id   AF-R9A4F2-F1
#
_cell.length_a   1.000
_cell.length_b   1.000
_cell.length_c   1.000
_cell.angle_alpha   90.00
_cell.angle_beta   90.00
_cell.angle_gamma   90.00
#
_symmetry.space_group_name_H-M   'P 1'
#
loop_
_entity.id
_entity.type
_entity.pdbx_description
1 polymer ?
#
loop_
_entity_poly.entity_id
_entity_poly.type
_entity_poly.pdbx_seq_one_letter_code
_entity_poly.pdbx_strand_id
1 'polypeptide(L)'
;MNVEWQNESLSLTAEICAKYRECADKEWKSIPENLKKFTEGRLEESQCQKRFRESNAYKLIGADPLVIQTSYKECHLKILQFSCKDLQEGKIETVSSCEMFQKIQNGN
;
A
#
# COMPACT_ATOMS: atom_id res chain seq x y z
N MET A 1 -8.37 9.50 -19.37
CA MET A 1 -7.59 9.59 -18.12
C MET A 1 -8.57 9.82 -16.99
N ASN A 2 -8.52 9.00 -15.93
CA ASN A 2 -9.43 9.11 -14.79
C ASN A 2 -8.74 9.95 -13.69
N VAL A 3 -8.75 11.27 -13.86
CA VAL A 3 -8.00 12.22 -13.02
C VAL A 3 -8.48 12.21 -11.57
N GLU A 4 -9.78 11.96 -11.34
CA GLU A 4 -10.39 11.84 -10.02
C GLU A 4 -9.78 10.66 -9.24
N TRP A 5 -9.74 9.47 -9.86
CA TRP A 5 -9.09 8.30 -9.27
C TRP A 5 -7.61 8.54 -8.98
N GLN A 6 -6.87 9.15 -9.90
CA GLN A 6 -5.44 9.38 -9.74
C GLN A 6 -5.14 10.29 -8.54
N ASN A 7 -5.90 11.37 -8.37
CA ASN A 7 -5.73 12.26 -7.23
C ASN A 7 -6.14 11.58 -5.92
N GLU A 8 -7.28 10.89 -5.90
CA GLU A 8 -7.78 10.19 -4.72
C GLU A 8 -6.80 9.10 -4.27
N SER A 9 -6.39 8.24 -5.19
CA SER A 9 -5.47 7.13 -4.91
C SER A 9 -4.09 7.59 -4.47
N LEU A 10 -3.61 8.75 -4.92
CA LEU A 10 -2.38 9.37 -4.43
C LEU A 10 -2.50 9.86 -2.98
N SER A 11 -3.66 10.43 -2.61
CA SER A 11 -3.95 10.85 -1.23
C SER A 11 -3.97 9.63 -0.29
N LEU A 12 -4.73 8.60 -0.67
CA LEU A 12 -4.80 7.34 0.08
C LEU A 12 -3.42 6.67 0.19
N THR A 13 -2.61 6.73 -0.88
CA THR A 13 -1.24 6.23 -0.84
C THR A 13 -0.42 7.01 0.18
N ALA A 14 -0.51 8.33 0.20
CA ALA A 14 0.21 9.16 1.17
C ALA A 14 -0.11 8.77 2.61
N GLU A 15 -1.39 8.54 2.92
CA GLU A 15 -1.84 8.08 4.25
C GLU A 15 -1.23 6.72 4.61
N ILE A 16 -1.20 5.76 3.67
CA ILE A 16 -0.53 4.47 3.86
C ILE A 16 0.96 4.68 4.15
N CYS A 17 1.67 5.47 3.34
CA CYS A 17 3.10 5.70 3.53
C CYS A 17 3.37 6.37 4.90
N ALA A 18 2.53 7.34 5.30
CA ALA A 18 2.61 7.99 6.60
C ALA A 18 2.39 6.99 7.74
N LYS A 19 1.40 6.10 7.64
CA LYS A 19 1.15 5.02 8.60
C LYS A 19 2.35 4.09 8.71
N TYR A 20 2.94 3.68 7.59
CA TYR A 20 4.15 2.85 7.58
C TYR A 20 5.38 3.56 8.12
N ARG A 21 5.45 4.90 8.06
CA ARG A 21 6.52 5.71 8.65
C ARG A 21 6.34 5.90 10.16
N GLU A 22 5.12 6.12 10.62
CA GLU A 22 4.78 6.13 12.06
C GLU A 22 5.05 4.75 12.68
N CYS A 23 4.73 3.69 11.91
CA CYS A 23 5.06 2.26 11.99
C CYS A 23 6.28 1.78 12.80
N ALA A 24 7.25 2.64 12.93
CA ALA A 24 8.49 2.41 12.23
C ALA A 24 9.58 3.24 12.91
N ASP A 25 9.29 4.53 13.06
CA ASP A 25 10.04 5.47 13.90
C ASP A 25 10.22 4.97 15.35
N LYS A 26 9.27 4.16 15.86
CA LYS A 26 9.26 3.71 17.27
C LYS A 26 9.92 2.35 17.55
N GLU A 27 10.09 1.44 16.57
CA GLU A 27 10.64 0.08 16.80
C GLU A 27 11.51 -0.50 15.65
N TRP A 28 12.01 0.33 14.71
CA TRP A 28 12.73 -0.16 13.52
C TRP A 28 13.96 -1.06 13.80
N LYS A 29 14.64 -0.87 14.92
CA LYS A 29 15.87 -1.60 15.24
C LYS A 29 15.66 -3.10 15.43
N SER A 30 14.43 -3.55 15.66
CA SER A 30 14.08 -4.96 15.91
C SER A 30 13.36 -5.67 14.75
N ILE A 31 13.14 -4.99 13.62
CA ILE A 31 12.47 -5.59 12.45
C ILE A 31 13.45 -6.50 11.68
N PRO A 32 13.10 -7.76 11.37
CA PRO A 32 13.97 -8.66 10.63
C PRO A 32 14.17 -8.18 9.18
N GLU A 33 15.36 -8.45 8.62
CA GLU A 33 15.84 -7.86 7.34
C GLU A 33 14.93 -8.13 6.13
N ASN A 34 14.14 -9.21 6.17
CA ASN A 34 13.14 -9.53 5.15
C ASN A 34 12.04 -8.46 5.04
N LEU A 35 11.65 -7.85 6.16
CA LEU A 35 10.65 -6.80 6.18
C LEU A 35 11.26 -5.43 5.84
N LYS A 36 12.53 -5.17 6.19
CA LYS A 36 13.24 -3.94 5.82
C LYS A 36 13.16 -3.64 4.32
N LYS A 37 13.36 -4.65 3.46
CA LYS A 37 13.25 -4.48 2.00
C LYS A 37 11.84 -4.09 1.53
N PHE A 38 10.80 -4.57 2.22
CA PHE A 38 9.42 -4.24 1.93
C PHE A 38 9.06 -2.83 2.41
N THR A 39 9.69 -2.37 3.49
CA THR A 39 9.39 -1.08 4.13
C THR A 39 10.28 0.07 3.64
N GLU A 40 11.54 -0.15 3.25
CA GLU A 40 12.44 0.90 2.71
C GLU A 40 11.85 1.61 1.49
N GLY A 41 11.19 0.86 0.59
CA GLY A 41 10.51 1.44 -0.58
C GLY A 41 9.20 2.18 -0.26
N ARG A 42 8.64 2.00 0.94
CA ARG A 42 7.40 2.64 1.42
C ARG A 42 7.64 3.78 2.41
N LEU A 43 8.87 3.90 2.91
CA LEU A 43 9.32 4.86 3.92
C LEU A 43 9.58 6.26 3.41
N GLU A 44 10.23 6.33 2.25
CA GLU A 44 10.33 7.57 1.51
C GLU A 44 9.00 7.81 0.82
N GLU A 45 8.26 8.82 1.30
CA GLU A 45 6.97 9.25 0.75
C GLU A 45 7.07 9.50 -0.76
N SER A 46 8.17 10.14 -1.19
CA SER A 46 8.52 10.34 -2.60
C SER A 46 8.68 9.03 -3.38
N GLN A 47 9.24 7.98 -2.78
CA GLN A 47 9.37 6.67 -3.44
C GLN A 47 8.07 5.86 -3.39
N CYS A 48 7.34 5.94 -2.29
CA CYS A 48 6.10 5.22 -2.06
C CYS A 48 5.00 5.65 -3.06
N GLN A 49 4.78 6.97 -3.20
CA GLN A 49 3.86 7.49 -4.20
C GLN A 49 4.36 7.28 -5.63
N LYS A 50 5.67 7.40 -5.88
CA LYS A 50 6.24 7.16 -7.21
C LYS A 50 6.03 5.72 -7.66
N ARG A 51 6.33 4.73 -6.80
CA ARG A 51 6.06 3.31 -7.08
C ARG A 51 4.58 3.05 -7.33
N PHE A 52 3.69 3.70 -6.59
CA PHE A 52 2.26 3.55 -6.82
C PHE A 52 1.84 4.11 -8.19
N ARG A 53 2.36 5.28 -8.61
CA ARG A 53 2.10 5.84 -9.95
C ARG A 53 2.53 4.92 -11.09
N GLU A 54 3.56 4.13 -10.87
CA GLU A 54 4.06 3.17 -11.87
C GLU A 54 3.22 1.89 -11.95
N SER A 55 2.41 1.61 -10.92
CA SER A 55 1.63 0.39 -10.81
C SER A 55 0.40 0.33 -11.72
N ASN A 56 -0.04 -0.89 -12.00
CA ASN A 56 -1.25 -1.17 -12.74
C ASN A 56 -2.51 -0.64 -12.05
N ALA A 57 -2.53 -0.57 -10.72
CA ALA A 57 -3.67 -0.04 -9.98
C ALA A 57 -3.88 1.47 -10.23
N TYR A 58 -2.80 2.25 -10.27
CA TYR A 58 -2.86 3.68 -10.62
C TYR A 58 -3.29 3.88 -12.08
N LYS A 59 -2.83 2.99 -12.97
CA LYS A 59 -3.15 3.02 -14.41
C LYS A 59 -4.51 2.41 -14.73
N LEU A 60 -5.19 1.79 -13.76
CA LEU A 60 -6.43 1.02 -13.92
C LEU A 60 -6.30 -0.11 -14.97
N ILE A 61 -5.23 -0.89 -14.88
CA ILE A 61 -4.90 -1.98 -15.82
C ILE A 61 -4.96 -3.33 -15.07
N GLY A 62 -5.34 -4.41 -15.77
CA GLY A 62 -5.28 -5.78 -15.25
C GLY A 62 -6.54 -6.27 -14.53
N ALA A 63 -7.50 -5.39 -14.24
CA ALA A 63 -8.82 -5.73 -13.72
C ALA A 63 -9.83 -4.63 -14.07
N ASP A 64 -11.11 -4.88 -13.77
CA ASP A 64 -12.15 -3.87 -13.91
C ASP A 64 -11.85 -2.65 -13.01
N PRO A 65 -11.97 -1.40 -13.51
CA PRO A 65 -11.68 -0.21 -12.73
C PRO A 65 -12.39 -0.13 -11.39
N LEU A 66 -13.65 -0.56 -11.28
CA LEU A 66 -14.38 -0.59 -10.01
C LEU A 66 -13.75 -1.59 -9.04
N VAL A 67 -13.33 -2.75 -9.53
CA VAL A 67 -12.65 -3.77 -8.71
C VAL A 67 -11.33 -3.24 -8.18
N ILE A 68 -10.53 -2.58 -9.01
CA ILE A 68 -9.26 -1.97 -8.60
C ILE A 68 -9.48 -0.92 -7.50
N GLN A 69 -10.42 -0.01 -7.74
CA GLN A 69 -10.73 1.08 -6.80
C GLN A 69 -11.24 0.56 -5.46
N THR A 70 -12.21 -0.36 -5.50
CA THR A 70 -12.79 -0.96 -4.29
C THR A 70 -11.74 -1.73 -3.51
N SER A 71 -10.98 -2.62 -4.16
CA SER A 71 -9.94 -3.44 -3.50
C SER A 71 -8.89 -2.56 -2.83
N TYR A 72 -8.49 -1.48 -3.49
CA TYR A 72 -7.52 -0.53 -2.96
C TYR A 72 -8.07 0.25 -1.76
N LYS A 73 -9.30 0.80 -1.85
CA LYS A 73 -9.94 1.52 -0.74
C LYS A 73 -10.16 0.63 0.48
N GLU A 74 -10.58 -0.61 0.27
CA GLU A 74 -10.74 -1.57 1.36
C GLU A 74 -9.40 -1.96 1.99
N CYS A 75 -8.37 -2.20 1.18
CA CYS A 75 -7.03 -2.48 1.71
C CYS A 75 -6.48 -1.27 2.48
N HIS A 76 -6.66 -0.05 1.97
CA HIS A 76 -6.28 1.19 2.63
C HIS A 76 -6.89 1.29 4.03
N LEU A 77 -8.22 1.11 4.14
CA LEU A 77 -8.91 1.17 5.43
C LEU A 77 -8.36 0.15 6.42
N LYS A 78 -8.07 -1.08 5.96
CA LYS A 78 -7.47 -2.12 6.81
C LYS A 78 -6.07 -1.75 7.29
N ILE A 79 -5.22 -1.21 6.42
CA ILE A 79 -3.87 -0.77 6.78
C ILE A 79 -3.92 0.32 7.86
N LEU A 80 -4.82 1.30 7.74
CA LEU A 80 -4.96 2.35 8.74
C LEU A 80 -5.49 1.83 10.09
N GLN A 81 -6.35 0.81 10.06
CA GLN A 81 -6.89 0.16 11.27
C GLN A 81 -5.88 -0.77 11.96
N PHE A 82 -4.84 -1.23 11.25
CA PHE A 82 -3.85 -2.12 11.83
C PHE A 82 -2.93 -1.41 12.81
N SER A 83 -2.55 -2.15 13.85
CA SER A 83 -1.49 -1.73 14.76
C SER A 83 -0.13 -1.81 14.06
N CYS A 84 0.87 -1.08 14.56
CA CYS A 84 2.22 -1.19 14.02
C CYS A 84 2.72 -2.64 14.06
N LYS A 85 2.42 -3.38 15.13
CA LYS A 85 2.76 -4.80 15.25
C LYS A 85 2.13 -5.64 14.13
N ASP A 86 0.84 -5.46 13.85
CA ASP A 86 0.17 -6.16 12.75
C ASP A 86 0.81 -5.88 11.39
N LEU A 87 1.17 -4.62 11.12
CA LEU A 87 1.82 -4.23 9.86
C LEU A 87 3.23 -4.80 9.76
N GLN A 88 3.96 -4.85 10.87
CA GLN A 88 5.29 -5.44 10.96
C GLN A 88 5.23 -6.96 10.81
N GLU A 89 4.23 -7.64 11.35
CA GLU A 89 4.05 -9.09 11.21
C GLU A 89 3.53 -9.52 9.82
N GLY A 90 3.36 -8.58 8.87
CA GLY A 90 2.93 -8.89 7.51
C GLY A 90 1.43 -9.22 7.42
N LYS A 91 0.61 -8.83 8.40
CA LYS A 91 -0.83 -9.16 8.46
C LYS A 91 -1.61 -8.70 7.22
N ILE A 92 -1.10 -7.72 6.48
CA ILE A 92 -1.68 -7.30 5.19
C ILE A 92 -1.77 -8.44 4.17
N GLU A 93 -0.88 -9.43 4.22
CA GLU A 93 -0.86 -10.58 3.30
C GLU A 93 -2.01 -11.55 3.62
N THR A 94 -2.57 -11.48 4.82
CA THR A 94 -3.73 -12.28 5.24
C THR A 94 -5.07 -11.62 4.92
N VAL A 95 -5.05 -10.37 4.44
CA VAL A 95 -6.25 -9.60 4.09
C VAL A 95 -6.55 -9.77 2.61
N SER A 96 -7.68 -10.38 2.29
CA SER A 96 -8.08 -10.70 0.91
C SER A 96 -8.09 -9.48 -0.02
N SER A 97 -8.55 -8.31 0.44
CA SER A 97 -8.56 -7.08 -0.36
C SER A 97 -7.14 -6.54 -0.63
N CYS A 98 -6.21 -6.69 0.32
CA CYS A 98 -4.81 -6.32 0.12
C CYS A 98 -4.06 -7.31 -0.77
N GLU A 99 -4.33 -8.61 -0.64
CA GLU A 99 -3.79 -9.63 -1.54
C GLU A 99 -4.26 -9.39 -2.98
N MET A 100 -5.56 -9.13 -3.17
CA MET A 100 -6.15 -8.82 -4.47
C MET A 100 -5.54 -7.55 -5.06
N PHE A 101 -5.40 -6.50 -4.26
CA PHE A 101 -4.71 -5.28 -4.68
C PHE A 101 -3.25 -5.55 -5.08
N GLN A 102 -2.49 -6.34 -4.32
CA GLN A 102 -1.10 -6.67 -4.64
C GLN A 102 -0.98 -7.45 -5.96
N LYS A 103 -1.89 -8.40 -6.23
CA LYS A 103 -1.95 -9.13 -7.51
C LYS A 103 -2.15 -8.16 -8.68
N ILE A 104 -3.15 -7.28 -8.57
CA ILE A 104 -3.40 -6.22 -9.56
C ILE A 104 -2.17 -5.35 -9.74
N GLN A 105 -1.59 -4.85 -8.63
CA GLN A 105 -0.45 -3.94 -8.61
C GLN A 105 0.76 -4.51 -9.37
N ASN A 106 1.04 -5.80 -9.18
CA ASN A 106 2.17 -6.52 -9.78
C ASN A 106 1.86 -7.11 -11.17
N GLY A 107 0.60 -7.13 -11.59
CA GLY A 107 0.19 -7.69 -12.89
C GLY A 107 0.26 -9.21 -12.96
N ASN A 108 0.06 -9.90 -11.83
CA ASN A 108 0.05 -11.36 -11.71
C ASN A 108 -1.37 -11.94 -11.70
#